data_AF-A0A7X8IKI9-F1
#
_entry.id   AF-A0A7X8IKI9-F1
#
_cell.length_a   1.000
_cell.length_b   1.000
_cell.length_c   1.000
_cell.angle_alpha   90.00
_cell.angle_beta   90.00
_cell.angle_gamma   90.00
#
_symmetry.space_group_name_H-M   'P 1'
#
loop_
_entity.id
_entity.type
_entity.pdbx_description
1 polymer ?
#
loop_
_entity_poly.entity_id
_entity_poly.type
_entity_poly.pdbx_seq_one_letter_code
_entity_poly.pdbx_strand_id
1 'polypeptide(L)'
;MRINRKDNSSVDIPLDEIDNIVYLKGTTISASDELRDADGNVYKTVKIGNQIWMAENLRTGKYIDGTPIPEVKEKGEWEKATAAAFCWYNN
;
A
#
# COMPACT_ATOMS: atom_id res chain seq x y z
N MET A 1 -6.03 -30.17 -6.73
CA MET A 1 -5.11 -29.03 -6.57
C MET A 1 -3.70 -29.45 -6.95
N ARG A 2 -3.04 -28.71 -7.85
CA ARG A 2 -1.62 -28.93 -8.20
C ARG A 2 -0.73 -27.95 -7.46
N ILE A 3 0.27 -28.43 -6.72
CA ILE A 3 1.26 -27.59 -6.02
C ILE A 3 2.61 -27.80 -6.69
N ASN A 4 3.16 -26.74 -7.30
CA ASN A 4 4.51 -26.75 -7.86
C ASN A 4 5.52 -26.32 -6.79
N ARG A 5 6.56 -27.13 -6.59
CA ARG A 5 7.64 -26.88 -5.64
C ARG A 5 8.79 -26.15 -6.32
N LYS A 6 9.67 -25.52 -5.53
CA LYS A 6 10.85 -24.78 -6.01
C LYS A 6 11.90 -25.66 -6.68
N ASP A 7 11.92 -26.94 -6.37
CA ASP A 7 12.73 -27.95 -7.03
C ASP A 7 12.14 -28.41 -8.38
N ASN A 8 11.10 -27.72 -8.87
CA ASN A 8 10.36 -28.02 -10.09
C ASN A 8 9.56 -29.34 -10.05
N SER A 9 9.44 -29.99 -8.88
CA SER A 9 8.51 -31.09 -8.68
C SER A 9 7.08 -30.58 -8.48
N SER A 10 6.09 -31.46 -8.66
CA SER A 10 4.68 -31.13 -8.41
C SER A 10 3.99 -32.16 -7.52
N VAL A 11 2.91 -31.75 -6.86
CA VAL A 11 1.97 -32.60 -6.11
C VAL A 11 0.58 -32.38 -6.65
N ASP A 12 -0.11 -33.44 -7.02
CA ASP A 12 -1.52 -33.40 -7.35
C ASP A 12 -2.32 -34.00 -6.18
N ILE A 13 -3.22 -33.20 -5.61
CA ILE A 13 -4.14 -33.61 -4.54
C ILE A 13 -5.56 -33.62 -5.13
N PRO A 14 -6.28 -34.75 -5.15
CA PRO A 14 -7.69 -34.81 -5.56
C PRO A 14 -8.56 -33.82 -4.77
N LEU A 15 -9.63 -33.29 -5.38
CA LEU A 15 -10.43 -32.24 -4.73
C LEU A 15 -11.28 -32.75 -3.57
N ASP A 16 -11.71 -34.00 -3.66
CA ASP A 16 -12.47 -34.73 -2.64
C ASP A 16 -11.64 -35.08 -1.40
N GLU A 17 -10.32 -35.01 -1.49
CA GLU A 17 -9.40 -35.23 -0.37
C GLU A 17 -9.05 -33.93 0.39
N ILE A 18 -9.58 -32.77 -0.03
CA ILE A 18 -9.26 -31.47 0.56
C ILE A 18 -10.39 -31.04 1.51
N ASP A 19 -10.09 -30.96 2.80
CA ASP A 19 -10.98 -30.36 3.82
C ASP A 19 -10.73 -28.85 3.96
N ASN A 20 -9.47 -28.43 4.09
CA ASN A 20 -9.08 -27.01 4.14
C ASN A 20 -7.68 -26.76 3.53
N ILE A 21 -7.35 -25.49 3.28
CA ILE A 21 -6.05 -25.05 2.74
C ILE A 21 -5.47 -23.96 3.65
N VAL A 22 -4.23 -24.12 4.11
CA VAL A 22 -3.50 -23.15 4.94
C VAL A 22 -2.08 -22.92 4.39
N TYR A 23 -1.68 -21.66 4.18
CA TYR A 23 -0.35 -21.31 3.66
C TYR A 23 0.60 -20.92 4.80
N LEU A 24 1.63 -21.74 5.05
CA LEU A 24 2.50 -21.64 6.25
C LEU A 24 3.84 -20.91 6.04
N LYS A 25 4.09 -20.23 4.91
CA LYS A 25 5.35 -19.47 4.75
C LYS A 25 5.27 -18.30 3.77
N GLY A 26 5.62 -17.12 4.28
CA GLY A 26 5.84 -15.89 3.50
C GLY A 26 4.57 -15.06 3.34
N THR A 27 4.35 -14.17 4.31
CA THR A 27 3.22 -13.24 4.40
C THR A 27 1.91 -13.96 4.68
N THR A 28 1.51 -13.97 5.95
CA THR A 28 0.09 -13.82 6.26
C THR A 28 -0.37 -12.57 5.52
N ILE A 29 -0.97 -12.73 4.35
CA ILE A 29 -1.83 -11.68 3.82
C ILE A 29 -3.09 -11.77 4.70
N SER A 30 -2.95 -11.37 5.96
CA SER A 30 -4.05 -10.68 6.60
C SER A 30 -4.10 -9.35 5.88
N ALA A 31 -4.62 -9.37 4.64
CA ALA A 31 -5.07 -8.17 3.98
C ALA A 31 -6.34 -7.77 4.74
N SER A 32 -6.16 -7.12 5.88
CA SER A 32 -6.60 -5.74 5.82
C SER A 32 -5.79 -5.16 4.67
N ASP A 33 -6.40 -4.97 3.49
CA ASP A 33 -5.79 -4.24 2.38
C ASP A 33 -5.59 -2.81 2.88
N GLU A 34 -4.59 -2.65 3.75
CA GLU A 34 -4.18 -1.40 4.32
C GLU A 34 -3.57 -0.62 3.19
N LEU A 35 -4.30 0.41 2.76
CA LEU A 35 -3.75 1.34 1.80
C LEU A 35 -2.54 2.01 2.46
N ARG A 36 -1.37 1.83 1.84
CA ARG A 36 -0.09 2.33 2.34
C ARG A 36 0.63 3.12 1.25
N ASP A 37 1.22 4.26 1.60
CA ASP A 37 2.05 5.04 0.67
C ASP A 37 3.55 4.66 0.73
N ALA A 38 4.37 5.36 -0.05
CA ALA A 38 5.83 5.16 -0.15
C ALA A 38 6.59 5.48 1.15
N ASP A 39 5.99 6.24 2.07
CA ASP A 39 6.55 6.54 3.39
C ASP A 39 6.10 5.54 4.46
N GLY A 40 5.24 4.59 4.09
CA GLY A 40 4.70 3.61 5.01
C GLY A 40 3.50 4.13 5.81
N ASN A 41 2.95 5.29 5.49
CA ASN A 41 1.72 5.78 6.11
C ASN A 41 0.57 4.86 5.74
N VAL A 42 -0.19 4.41 6.75
CA VAL A 42 -1.40 3.61 6.55
C VAL A 42 -2.62 4.53 6.60
N TYR A 43 -3.57 4.28 5.70
CA TYR A 43 -4.79 5.06 5.56
C TYR A 43 -6.03 4.20 5.77
N LYS A 44 -7.00 4.75 6.48
CA LYS A 44 -8.34 4.18 6.56
C LYS A 44 -9.02 4.27 5.21
N THR A 45 -9.75 3.22 4.86
CA THR A 45 -10.54 3.17 3.63
C THR A 45 -12.02 2.97 3.94
N VAL A 46 -12.87 3.43 3.02
CA VAL A 46 -14.32 3.26 3.08
C VAL A 46 -14.82 2.79 1.72
N LYS A 47 -15.76 1.84 1.71
CA LYS A 47 -16.40 1.38 0.49
C LYS A 47 -17.64 2.23 0.20
N ILE A 48 -17.69 2.86 -0.97
CA ILE A 48 -18.84 3.63 -1.44
C ILE A 48 -19.25 3.07 -2.81
N GLY A 49 -20.43 2.43 -2.85
CA GLY A 49 -20.87 1.63 -3.99
C GLY A 49 -19.89 0.49 -4.28
N ASN A 50 -19.33 0.48 -5.49
CA ASN A 50 -18.37 -0.53 -5.94
C ASN A 50 -16.90 -0.09 -5.81
N GLN A 51 -16.63 1.10 -5.28
CA GLN A 51 -15.29 1.67 -5.18
C GLN A 51 -14.83 1.75 -3.72
N ILE A 52 -13.52 1.61 -3.51
CA ILE A 52 -12.87 1.82 -2.22
C ILE A 52 -12.21 3.21 -2.27
N TRP A 53 -12.54 4.04 -1.29
CA TRP A 53 -12.04 5.41 -1.16
C TRP A 53 -11.18 5.55 0.09
N MET A 54 -10.26 6.51 0.06
CA MET A 54 -9.57 6.96 1.27
C MET A 54 -10.54 7.72 2.17
N ALA A 55 -10.52 7.42 3.47
CA ALA A 55 -11.26 8.18 4.48
C ALA A 55 -10.42 9.34 5.07
N GLU A 56 -9.17 9.48 4.64
CA GLU A 56 -8.17 10.42 5.15
C GLU A 56 -7.43 11.07 3.97
N ASN A 57 -6.86 12.27 4.18
CA ASN A 57 -6.03 12.93 3.17
C ASN A 57 -4.68 12.20 3.02
N LEU A 58 -4.17 12.15 1.78
CA LEU A 58 -2.81 11.69 1.50
C LEU A 58 -1.78 12.59 2.22
N ARG A 59 -0.79 11.98 2.87
CA ARG A 59 0.26 12.65 3.64
C ARG A 59 1.67 12.15 3.33
N THR A 60 1.92 11.77 2.09
CA THR A 60 3.26 11.36 1.65
C THR A 60 4.18 12.56 1.53
N GLY A 61 5.43 12.38 1.95
CA GLY A 61 6.53 13.32 1.80
C GLY A 61 7.55 12.87 0.75
N LYS A 62 7.23 11.88 -0.10
CA LYS A 62 8.11 11.38 -1.15
C LYS A 62 7.35 11.05 -2.43
N TYR A 63 8.02 11.18 -3.56
CA TYR A 63 7.57 10.62 -4.83
C TYR A 63 7.72 9.08 -4.85
N ILE A 64 7.12 8.45 -5.86
CA ILE A 64 7.20 6.99 -6.06
C ILE A 64 8.64 6.48 -6.25
N ASP A 65 9.54 7.32 -6.74
CA ASP A 65 10.97 7.00 -6.90
C ASP A 65 11.78 7.20 -5.61
N GLY A 66 11.13 7.60 -4.52
CA GLY A 66 11.76 7.88 -3.22
C GLY A 66 12.31 9.29 -3.08
N THR A 67 12.23 10.13 -4.11
CA THR A 67 12.67 11.53 -4.04
C THR A 67 11.83 12.30 -3.00
N PRO A 68 12.43 12.98 -2.02
CA PRO A 68 11.68 13.77 -1.04
C PRO A 68 10.92 14.94 -1.66
N ILE A 69 9.71 15.18 -1.18
CA ILE A 69 8.94 16.39 -1.44
C ILE A 69 9.22 17.34 -0.27
N PRO A 70 9.83 18.52 -0.48
CA PRO A 70 10.14 19.45 0.60
C PRO A 70 8.88 20.02 1.25
N GLU A 71 8.88 20.10 2.58
CA GLU A 71 7.90 20.87 3.34
C GLU A 71 8.29 22.35 3.30
N VAL A 72 7.39 23.20 2.82
CA VAL A 72 7.61 24.66 2.74
C VAL A 72 6.57 25.36 3.58
N LYS A 73 7.02 26.04 4.64
CA LYS A 73 6.14 26.66 5.65
C LYS A 73 5.90 28.15 5.40
N GLU A 74 6.92 28.82 4.88
CA GLU A 74 6.89 30.27 4.74
C GLU A 74 6.28 30.68 3.40
N LYS A 75 5.35 31.64 3.42
CA LYS A 75 4.71 32.15 2.21
C LYS A 75 5.72 32.62 1.16
N GLY A 76 6.76 33.33 1.60
CA GLY A 76 7.80 33.85 0.70
C GLY A 76 8.71 32.77 0.10
N GLU A 77 8.80 31.59 0.72
CA GLU A 77 9.48 30.42 0.16
C GLU A 77 8.56 29.68 -0.80
N TRP A 78 7.27 29.57 -0.45
CA TRP A 78 6.24 28.96 -1.29
C TRP A 78 6.11 29.66 -2.64
N GLU A 79 6.08 31.00 -2.65
CA GLU A 79 6.01 31.81 -3.86
C GLU A 79 7.22 31.63 -4.79
N LYS A 80 8.35 31.15 -4.26
CA LYS A 80 9.60 30.93 -5.02
C LYS A 80 9.80 29.47 -5.42
N ALA A 81 8.97 28.54 -4.94
CA ALA A 81 9.13 27.13 -5.22
C ALA A 81 8.96 26.85 -6.72
N THR A 82 10.01 26.30 -7.34
CA THR A 82 10.03 25.91 -8.76
C THR A 82 9.84 24.40 -8.96
N ALA A 83 9.86 23.64 -7.87
CA ALA A 83 9.60 22.21 -7.81
C ALA A 83 8.40 21.95 -6.89
N ALA A 84 7.86 20.73 -6.87
CA ALA A 84 6.78 20.43 -5.95
C ALA A 84 7.25 20.56 -4.50
N ALA A 85 6.35 21.08 -3.68
CA ALA A 85 6.49 21.21 -2.24
C ALA A 85 5.12 20.93 -1.61
N PHE A 86 5.11 20.64 -0.31
CA PHE A 86 3.87 20.51 0.46
C PHE A 86 3.90 21.41 1.69
N CYS A 87 2.73 21.74 2.22
CA CYS A 87 2.57 22.40 3.51
C CYS A 87 1.37 21.80 4.23
N TRP A 88 1.37 21.82 5.56
CA TRP A 88 0.24 21.36 6.34
C TRP A 88 -0.87 22.40 6.34
N TYR A 89 -2.12 21.92 6.42
CA TYR A 89 -3.26 22.79 6.62
C TYR A 89 -3.07 23.59 7.92
N ASN A 90 -3.28 24.92 7.84
CA ASN A 90 -3.10 25.85 8.95
C ASN A 90 -1.66 25.90 9.52
N ASN A 91 -0.67 25.72 8.65
CA ASN A 91 0.71 26.10 8.91
C ASN A 91 0.90 27.63 8.89
#